data_AF-A0A0U0TA97-F1
#
_entry.id   AF-A0A0U0TA97-F1
#
_cell.length_a   1.000
_cell.length_b   1.000
_cell.length_c   1.000
_cell.angle_alpha   90.00
_cell.angle_beta   90.00
_cell.angle_gamma   90.00
#
_symmetry.space_group_name_H-M   'P 1'
#
loop_
_entity.id
_entity.type
_entity.pdbx_description
1 polymer ?
#
loop_
_entity_poly.entity_id
_entity_poly.type
_entity_poly.pdbx_seq_one_letter_code
_entity_poly.pdbx_strand_id
1 'polypeptide(L)'
;MSIRQIDGQTVLSYFNASTGNMEVRVAHHPTSLGAAPVTTVVRHDEWPEPAESLPPPYDNRLAQPYGGYISPGSTIDELRIFVSQWDTRARQNGPYRVIQFAVNPFKPWSDP
;
A
#
# COMPACT_ATOMS: atom_id res chain seq x y z
N MET A 1 -2.70 -8.42 -3.12
CA MET A 1 -3.97 -8.11 -2.43
C MET A 1 -4.01 -8.84 -1.10
N SER A 2 -4.38 -8.16 -0.02
CA SER A 2 -4.51 -8.70 1.34
C SER A 2 -5.77 -8.12 1.99
N ILE A 3 -6.58 -8.97 2.63
CA ILE A 3 -7.76 -8.56 3.40
C ILE A 3 -7.65 -9.09 4.82
N ARG A 4 -7.96 -8.25 5.82
CA ARG A 4 -7.97 -8.62 7.24
C ARG A 4 -9.10 -7.95 8.00
N GLN A 5 -9.54 -8.59 9.07
CA GLN A 5 -10.31 -7.96 10.13
C GLN A 5 -9.33 -7.35 11.15
N ILE A 6 -9.45 -6.05 11.41
CA ILE A 6 -8.59 -5.30 12.34
C ILE A 6 -9.51 -4.38 13.15
N ASP A 7 -9.46 -4.50 14.48
CA ASP A 7 -10.24 -3.68 15.41
C ASP A 7 -11.75 -3.59 15.07
N GLY A 8 -12.32 -4.73 14.65
CA GLY A 8 -13.72 -4.83 14.24
C GLY A 8 -14.05 -4.26 12.86
N GLN A 9 -13.04 -3.88 12.08
CA GLN A 9 -13.18 -3.31 10.74
C GLN A 9 -12.61 -4.23 9.68
N THR A 10 -13.21 -4.20 8.50
CA THR A 10 -12.66 -4.86 7.32
C THR A 10 -11.67 -3.94 6.63
N VAL A 11 -10.43 -4.38 6.47
CA VAL A 11 -9.35 -3.65 5.81
C VAL A 11 -8.88 -4.42 4.58
N LEU A 12 -8.87 -3.75 3.43
CA LEU A 12 -8.38 -4.29 2.16
C LEU A 12 -7.17 -3.48 1.70
N SER A 13 -6.04 -4.13 1.46
CA SER A 13 -4.88 -3.58 0.77
C SER A 13 -4.72 -4.21 -0.61
N TYR A 14 -4.58 -3.39 -1.65
CA TYR A 14 -4.57 -3.84 -3.04
C TYR A 14 -3.79 -2.91 -3.97
N PHE A 15 -3.44 -3.44 -5.13
CA PHE A 15 -2.88 -2.67 -6.24
C PHE A 15 -4.04 -2.16 -7.12
N ASN A 16 -4.07 -0.85 -7.38
CA ASN A 16 -5.03 -0.24 -8.27
C ASN A 16 -4.47 -0.20 -9.69
N ALA A 17 -4.94 -1.09 -10.56
CA ALA A 17 -4.45 -1.20 -11.94
C ALA A 17 -4.72 0.03 -12.82
N SER A 18 -5.67 0.89 -12.45
CA SER A 18 -5.96 2.11 -13.20
C SER A 18 -4.98 3.24 -12.89
N THR A 19 -4.40 3.26 -11.69
CA THR A 19 -3.49 4.33 -11.23
C THR A 19 -2.06 3.87 -11.02
N GLY A 20 -1.83 2.56 -10.90
CA GLY A 20 -0.56 1.96 -10.49
C GLY A 20 -0.30 2.02 -8.98
N ASN A 21 -1.20 2.59 -8.18
CA ASN A 21 -0.96 2.84 -6.76
C ASN A 21 -1.16 1.59 -5.90
N MET A 22 -0.53 1.58 -4.73
CA MET A 22 -0.96 0.73 -3.61
C MET A 22 -1.96 1.48 -2.75
N GLU A 23 -3.11 0.86 -2.53
CA GLU A 23 -4.24 1.50 -1.85
C GLU A 23 -4.75 0.62 -0.71
N VAL A 24 -5.36 1.29 0.25
CA VAL A 24 -6.11 0.69 1.35
C VAL A 24 -7.51 1.25 1.39
N ARG A 25 -8.47 0.38 1.70
CA ARG A 25 -9.85 0.75 2.06
C ARG A 25 -10.23 0.11 3.38
N VAL A 26 -11.01 0.86 4.15
CA VAL A 26 -11.53 0.45 5.47
C VAL A 26 -13.05 0.54 5.42
N ALA A 27 -13.74 -0.50 5.87
CA ALA A 27 -15.20 -0.52 5.97
C ALA A 27 -15.68 -1.38 7.15
N HIS A 28 -16.87 -1.08 7.66
CA HIS A 28 -17.52 -1.92 8.69
C HIS A 28 -17.84 -3.33 8.16
N HIS A 29 -18.24 -3.44 6.89
CA HIS A 29 -18.57 -4.71 6.26
C HIS A 29 -17.75 -4.94 4.98
N PRO A 30 -17.32 -6.18 4.70
CA PRO A 30 -16.52 -6.49 3.51
C PRO A 30 -17.20 -6.10 2.19
N THR A 31 -18.52 -6.21 2.12
CA THR A 31 -19.30 -5.85 0.92
C THR A 31 -19.29 -4.35 0.63
N SER A 32 -19.03 -3.51 1.64
CA SER A 32 -18.97 -2.06 1.50
C SER A 32 -17.60 -1.55 1.02
N LEU A 33 -16.58 -2.40 0.94
CA LEU A 33 -15.21 -2.01 0.53
C LEU A 33 -15.16 -1.35 -0.85
N GLY A 34 -16.03 -1.75 -1.79
CA GLY A 34 -16.04 -1.17 -3.14
C GLY A 34 -16.37 0.33 -3.19
N ALA A 35 -17.13 0.82 -2.20
CA ALA A 35 -17.54 2.22 -2.09
C ALA A 35 -16.77 3.00 -1.01
N ALA A 36 -16.04 2.30 -0.12
CA ALA A 36 -15.29 2.92 0.97
C ALA A 36 -14.20 3.89 0.46
N PRO A 37 -13.93 5.02 1.13
CA PRO A 37 -12.89 5.94 0.68
C PRO A 37 -11.50 5.30 0.62
N VAL A 38 -10.68 5.83 -0.28
CA VAL A 38 -9.33 5.30 -0.57
C VAL A 38 -8.29 6.03 0.24
N THR A 39 -7.40 5.26 0.87
CA THR A 39 -6.10 5.75 1.34
C THR A 39 -5.03 5.28 0.38
N THR A 40 -4.30 6.18 -0.26
CA THR A 40 -3.12 5.82 -1.06
C THR A 40 -1.92 5.59 -0.15
N VAL A 41 -1.44 4.34 -0.11
CA VAL A 41 -0.26 3.94 0.67
C VAL A 41 1.03 4.26 -0.08
N VAL A 42 1.08 3.89 -1.36
CA VAL A 42 2.21 4.17 -2.25
C VAL A 42 1.66 4.78 -3.54
N ARG A 43 2.24 5.89 -3.97
CA ARG A 43 1.98 6.46 -5.28
C ARG A 43 2.92 5.83 -6.30
N HIS A 44 2.38 5.41 -7.43
CA HIS A 44 3.23 4.96 -8.54
C HIS A 44 4.15 6.09 -9.01
N ASP A 45 5.36 5.73 -9.38
CA ASP A 45 6.34 6.62 -9.99
C ASP A 45 7.24 5.88 -10.98
N GLU A 46 8.13 6.60 -11.67
CA GLU A 46 9.17 6.02 -12.52
C GLU A 46 10.32 5.42 -11.71
N TRP A 47 11.07 4.50 -12.32
CA TRP A 47 12.28 3.94 -11.69
C TRP A 47 13.34 5.04 -11.52
N PRO A 48 13.95 5.17 -10.32
CA PRO A 48 15.07 6.08 -10.14
C PRO A 48 16.34 5.54 -10.80
N GLU A 49 17.34 6.40 -10.95
CA GLU A 49 18.69 6.03 -11.35
C GLU A 49 19.68 6.42 -10.23
N PRO A 50 20.33 5.46 -9.55
CA PRO A 50 20.23 4.01 -9.76
C PRO A 50 18.93 3.39 -9.21
N ALA A 51 18.52 2.24 -9.74
CA ALA A 51 17.23 1.59 -9.47
C ALA A 51 16.99 1.23 -7.98
N GLU A 52 18.06 0.98 -7.23
CA GLU A 52 18.03 0.71 -5.79
C GLU A 52 17.85 1.96 -4.93
N SER A 53 17.82 3.16 -5.52
CA SER A 53 17.58 4.38 -4.75
C SER A 53 16.20 4.32 -4.08
N LEU A 54 16.14 4.83 -2.86
CA LEU A 54 14.89 5.07 -2.14
C LEU A 54 14.72 6.58 -1.96
N PRO A 55 13.49 7.08 -2.08
CA PRO A 55 13.22 8.47 -1.75
C PRO A 55 13.35 8.67 -0.22
N PRO A 56 13.37 9.93 0.26
CA PRO A 56 13.29 10.23 1.68
C PRO A 56 12.07 9.57 2.35
N PRO A 57 12.11 9.28 3.66
CA PRO A 57 11.07 8.48 4.34
C PRO A 57 9.65 9.10 4.35
N TYR A 58 9.53 10.39 4.02
CA TYR A 58 8.25 11.10 3.91
C TYR A 58 7.66 11.08 2.48
N ASP A 59 8.38 10.55 1.50
CA ASP A 59 7.89 10.37 0.14
C ASP A 59 7.59 8.89 -0.09
N ASN A 60 6.31 8.62 -0.32
CA ASN A 60 5.78 7.27 -0.53
C ASN A 60 5.64 6.92 -2.01
N ARG A 61 6.47 7.48 -2.88
CA ARG A 61 6.57 7.11 -4.28
C ARG A 61 7.42 5.86 -4.49
N LEU A 62 6.96 4.98 -5.36
CA LEU A 62 7.69 3.76 -5.72
C LEU A 62 7.35 3.33 -7.14
N ALA A 63 8.37 2.94 -7.90
CA ALA A 63 8.17 2.35 -9.22
C ALA A 63 7.68 0.91 -9.15
N GLN A 64 6.74 0.53 -10.02
CA GLN A 64 6.22 -0.84 -10.10
C GLN A 64 5.92 -1.48 -8.73
N PRO A 65 5.12 -0.83 -7.86
CA PRO A 65 4.82 -1.39 -6.56
C PRO A 65 3.91 -2.62 -6.73
N TYR A 66 4.16 -3.64 -5.92
CA TYR A 66 3.41 -4.89 -5.95
C TYR A 66 3.02 -5.36 -4.55
N GLY A 67 1.88 -6.05 -4.45
CA GLY A 67 1.50 -6.77 -3.25
C GLY A 67 0.53 -5.99 -2.35
N GLY A 68 1.02 -5.44 -1.24
CA GLY A 68 0.23 -4.86 -0.16
C GLY A 68 -0.17 -5.89 0.89
N TYR A 69 0.82 -6.50 1.56
CA TYR A 69 0.56 -7.42 2.66
C TYR A 69 0.35 -6.66 3.97
N ILE A 70 -0.78 -6.87 4.63
CA ILE A 70 -1.06 -6.28 5.93
C ILE A 70 -0.39 -7.14 7.01
N SER A 71 0.56 -6.55 7.74
CA SER A 71 1.28 -7.22 8.82
C SER A 71 0.36 -7.64 9.97
N PRO A 72 0.56 -8.82 10.57
CA PRO A 72 0.04 -9.12 11.90
C PRO A 72 0.45 -8.02 12.90
N GLY A 73 -0.43 -7.71 13.86
CA GLY A 73 -0.20 -6.66 14.85
C GLY A 73 -0.44 -5.23 14.35
N SER A 74 -0.94 -5.05 13.12
CA SER A 74 -1.48 -3.76 12.67
C SER A 74 -2.73 -3.38 13.45
N THR A 75 -2.92 -2.10 13.72
CA THR A 75 -4.15 -1.53 14.31
C THR A 75 -4.81 -0.59 13.31
N ILE A 76 -6.04 -0.15 13.57
CA ILE A 76 -6.71 0.81 12.69
C ILE A 76 -6.08 2.21 12.74
N ASP A 77 -5.27 2.49 13.75
CA ASP A 77 -4.50 3.73 13.87
C ASP A 77 -3.13 3.65 13.18
N GLU A 78 -2.58 2.45 13.03
CA GLU A 78 -1.29 2.21 12.38
C GLU A 78 -1.29 0.85 11.66
N LEU A 79 -1.69 0.87 10.39
CA LEU A 79 -1.51 -0.25 9.49
C LEU A 79 -0.05 -0.35 9.07
N ARG A 80 0.53 -1.55 9.17
CA ARG A 80 1.87 -1.85 8.65
C ARG A 80 1.74 -2.65 7.37
N ILE A 81 1.99 -1.98 6.25
CA ILE A 81 1.82 -2.54 4.91
C ILE A 81 3.19 -2.82 4.30
N PHE A 82 3.42 -4.08 3.94
CA PHE A 82 4.61 -4.48 3.18
C PHE A 82 4.30 -4.42 1.68
N VAL A 83 5.06 -3.61 0.96
CA VAL A 83 4.97 -3.45 -0.50
C VAL A 83 6.27 -3.93 -1.12
N SER A 84 6.15 -4.84 -2.07
CA SER A 84 7.26 -5.38 -2.86
C SER A 84 7.56 -4.47 -4.03
N GLN A 85 8.81 -4.46 -4.47
CA GLN A 85 9.26 -3.77 -5.66
C GLN A 85 10.23 -4.64 -6.44
N TRP A 86 10.06 -4.70 -7.76
CA TRP A 86 10.98 -5.42 -8.63
C TRP A 86 10.93 -4.86 -10.05
N ASP A 87 12.11 -4.56 -10.60
CA ASP A 87 12.24 -4.10 -11.98
C ASP A 87 12.16 -5.29 -12.93
N THR A 88 11.08 -5.34 -13.70
CA THR A 88 10.80 -6.43 -14.64
C THR A 88 11.36 -6.20 -16.04
N ARG A 89 12.04 -5.07 -16.30
CA ARG A 89 12.65 -4.78 -17.61
C ARG A 89 13.84 -5.71 -17.87
N ALA A 90 14.08 -6.04 -19.14
CA ALA A 90 15.17 -6.94 -19.52
C ALA A 90 16.54 -6.37 -19.11
N ARG A 91 17.45 -7.25 -18.66
CA ARG A 91 18.85 -6.93 -18.28
C ARG A 91 19.01 -5.95 -17.11
N GLN A 92 18.00 -5.81 -16.26
CA GLN A 92 18.09 -5.06 -15.02
C GLN A 92 18.68 -5.91 -13.90
N ASN A 93 19.56 -5.32 -13.09
CA ASN A 93 20.25 -5.99 -11.98
C ASN A 93 19.80 -5.49 -10.60
N GLY A 94 18.79 -4.60 -10.56
CA GLY A 94 18.25 -4.08 -9.31
C GLY A 94 17.66 -5.22 -8.45
N PRO A 95 17.91 -5.22 -7.12
CA PRO A 95 17.42 -6.28 -6.25
C PRO A 95 15.89 -6.24 -6.12
N TYR A 96 15.27 -7.41 -5.98
CA TYR A 96 13.94 -7.50 -5.39
C TYR A 96 13.98 -6.97 -3.96
N ARG A 97 13.04 -6.11 -3.57
CA ARG A 97 12.95 -5.59 -2.21
C ARG A 97 11.52 -5.53 -1.71
N VAL A 98 11.40 -5.45 -0.39
CA VAL A 98 10.14 -5.22 0.32
C VAL A 98 10.34 -4.05 1.28
N ILE A 99 9.43 -3.10 1.24
CA ILE A 99 9.46 -1.88 2.06
C ILE A 99 8.21 -1.90 2.94
N GLN A 100 8.37 -1.54 4.21
CA GLN A 100 7.27 -1.39 5.16
C GLN A 100 6.81 0.07 5.20
N PHE A 101 5.50 0.28 5.06
CA PHE A 101 4.86 1.58 5.22
C PHE A 101 3.97 1.55 6.47
N ALA A 102 4.13 2.54 7.34
CA ALA A 102 3.19 2.81 8.43
C ALA A 102 2.11 3.78 7.92
N VAL A 103 0.85 3.40 8.08
CA VAL A 103 -0.28 4.11 7.47
C VAL A 103 -1.38 4.29 8.52
N ASN A 104 -1.79 5.53 8.75
CA ASN A 104 -3.06 5.82 9.41
C ASN A 104 -4.11 5.98 8.30
N PRO A 105 -4.96 4.97 8.06
CA PRO A 105 -5.91 5.00 6.97
C PRO A 105 -7.06 5.97 7.24
N PHE A 106 -7.74 6.38 6.18
CA PHE A 106 -9.03 7.03 6.29
C PHE A 106 -10.01 6.13 7.06
N LYS A 107 -10.67 6.70 8.06
CA LYS A 107 -11.68 6.03 8.88
C LYS A 107 -13.05 6.57 8.48
N PRO A 108 -13.96 5.76 7.93
CA PRO A 108 -15.25 6.25 7.46
C PRO A 108 -16.18 6.80 8.55
N TRP A 109 -15.79 6.67 9.83
CA TRP A 109 -16.52 7.21 10.98
C TRP A 109 -15.83 8.41 11.65
N SER A 110 -14.63 8.82 11.21
CA SER A 110 -14.01 10.05 11.74
C SER A 110 -14.56 11.27 11.00
N ASP A 111 -14.89 12.33 11.73
CA ASP A 111 -15.24 13.62 11.13
C ASP A 111 -14.06 14.16 10.27
N PRO A 112 -14.33 14.91 9.19
CA PRO A 112 -13.31 15.43 8.28
C PRO A 112 -12.29 16.36 8.93
#